data_AF-I4MAZ1-F1
#
_entry.id   AF-I4MAZ1-F1
#
_cell.length_a   1.000
_cell.length_b   1.000
_cell.length_c   1.000
_cell.angle_alpha   90.00
_cell.angle_beta   90.00
_cell.angle_gamma   90.00
#
_symmetry.space_group_name_H-M   'P 1'
#
loop_
_entity.id
_entity.type
_entity.pdbx_description
1 polymer ?
#
loop_
_entity_poly.entity_id
_entity_poly.type
_entity_poly.pdbx_seq_one_letter_code
_entity_poly.pdbx_strand_id
1 'polypeptide(L)'
;MVERNSQRTKSLREDIKDLDSRISLLNKTLVSSNENKDSSDTGSSTVLPKLEGPGIVVTLNDSSLWKGAVNGSGTSVNINDYVIHQQDIESVVNALWQGGAEAMTIQDQRVLFNSAVICIGNVVILQGHQYSPPYKISAIGPVDDMVDALNNSPAIRTYKEYVSSFGLGWKVEKKENLKFPEASALLQPLRYASVLKELNK
;
A
#
# COMPACT_ATOMS: atom_id res chain seq x y z
N MET A 1 -29.44 14.64 31.07
CA MET A 1 -28.07 14.22 30.67
C MET A 1 -27.95 12.69 30.65
N VAL A 2 -28.53 12.00 31.63
CA VAL A 2 -28.57 10.53 31.72
C VAL A 2 -29.33 9.88 30.54
N GLU A 3 -30.51 10.39 30.13
CA GLU A 3 -31.24 9.89 28.94
C GLU A 3 -30.42 9.90 27.64
N ARG A 4 -29.71 10.99 27.35
CA ARG A 4 -28.90 11.13 26.12
C ARG A 4 -27.75 10.14 26.10
N ASN A 5 -27.11 9.91 27.25
CA ASN A 5 -26.04 8.92 27.36
C ASN A 5 -26.60 7.49 27.21
N SER A 6 -27.76 7.20 27.80
CA SER A 6 -28.44 5.91 27.66
C SER A 6 -28.78 5.59 26.20
N GLN A 7 -29.39 6.53 25.47
CA GLN A 7 -29.70 6.39 24.05
C GLN A 7 -28.45 6.15 23.20
N ARG A 8 -27.36 6.88 23.47
CA ARG A 8 -26.09 6.70 22.76
C ARG A 8 -25.52 5.30 22.98
N THR A 9 -25.51 4.81 24.22
CA THR A 9 -25.04 3.44 24.52
C THR A 9 -25.89 2.35 23.87
N LYS A 10 -27.19 2.61 23.67
CA LYS A 10 -28.08 1.67 22.98
C LYS A 10 -27.78 1.61 21.48
N SER A 11 -27.64 2.77 20.82
CA SER A 11 -27.25 2.86 19.41
C SER A 11 -25.92 2.16 19.14
N LEU A 12 -24.90 2.45 19.96
CA LEU A 12 -23.57 1.83 19.82
C LEU A 12 -23.61 0.30 19.97
N ARG A 13 -24.49 -0.24 20.82
CA ARG A 13 -24.67 -1.71 20.94
C ARG A 13 -25.39 -2.31 19.75
N GLU A 14 -26.36 -1.60 19.18
CA GLU A 14 -27.04 -2.02 17.95
C GLU A 14 -26.07 -2.02 16.77
N ASP A 15 -25.22 -0.99 16.66
CA ASP A 15 -24.17 -0.89 15.64
C ASP A 15 -23.16 -2.04 15.78
N ILE A 16 -22.67 -2.32 16.99
CA ILE A 16 -21.76 -3.46 17.24
C ILE A 16 -22.40 -4.77 16.76
N LYS A 17 -23.69 -4.98 17.05
CA LYS A 17 -24.40 -6.20 16.65
C LYS A 17 -24.57 -6.30 15.13
N ASP A 18 -24.85 -5.19 14.45
CA ASP A 18 -24.91 -5.14 12.98
C ASP A 18 -23.54 -5.45 12.37
N LEU A 19 -22.47 -4.82 12.87
CA LEU A 19 -21.12 -5.09 12.40
C LEU A 19 -20.71 -6.55 12.60
N ASP A 20 -21.02 -7.13 13.76
CA ASP A 20 -20.68 -8.53 14.08
C ASP A 20 -21.44 -9.53 13.19
N SER A 21 -22.69 -9.20 12.85
CA SER A 21 -23.48 -9.97 11.89
C SER A 21 -22.91 -9.89 10.47
N ARG A 22 -22.40 -8.72 10.05
CA ARG A 22 -21.75 -8.55 8.74
C ARG A 22 -20.43 -9.31 8.67
N ILE A 23 -19.61 -9.28 9.73
CA ILE A 23 -18.37 -10.05 9.81
C ILE A 23 -18.67 -11.56 9.71
N SER A 24 -19.69 -12.03 10.44
CA SER A 24 -20.10 -13.44 10.41
C SER A 24 -20.58 -13.88 9.03
N LEU A 25 -21.34 -13.03 8.33
CA LEU A 25 -21.78 -13.29 6.96
C LEU A 25 -20.59 -13.33 6.00
N LEU A 26 -19.67 -12.37 6.08
CA LEU A 26 -18.44 -12.37 5.28
C LEU A 26 -17.64 -13.65 5.51
N ASN A 27 -17.42 -14.03 6.77
CA ASN A 27 -16.64 -15.21 7.09
C ASN A 27 -17.30 -16.50 6.57
N LYS A 28 -18.63 -16.60 6.64
CA LYS A 28 -19.39 -17.72 6.09
C LYS A 28 -19.28 -17.82 4.56
N THR A 29 -19.29 -16.69 3.86
CA THR A 29 -19.07 -16.65 2.39
C THR A 29 -17.65 -17.07 2.02
N LEU A 30 -16.65 -16.65 2.79
CA LEU A 30 -15.24 -17.05 2.58
C LEU A 30 -15.05 -18.56 2.79
N VAL A 31 -15.65 -19.13 3.83
CA VAL A 31 -15.55 -20.57 4.13
C VAL A 31 -16.30 -21.43 3.11
N SER A 32 -17.48 -21.02 2.65
CA SER A 32 -18.27 -21.77 1.67
C SER A 32 -17.61 -21.84 0.29
N SER A 33 -16.68 -20.92 0.00
CA SER A 33 -15.92 -20.91 -1.27
C SER A 33 -14.77 -21.92 -1.30
N ASN A 34 -14.38 -22.50 -0.16
CA ASN A 34 -13.26 -23.44 -0.06
C ASN A 34 -13.63 -24.92 -0.25
N GLU A 35 -14.92 -25.29 -0.19
CA GLU A 35 -15.33 -26.71 -0.29
C GLU A 35 -15.65 -27.17 -1.73
N ASN A 36 -15.82 -26.26 -2.70
CA ASN A 36 -16.11 -26.61 -4.09
C ASN A 36 -14.90 -26.33 -5.00
N LYS A 37 -13.88 -27.19 -4.93
CA LYS A 37 -12.84 -27.27 -5.96
C LYS A 37 -13.28 -28.25 -7.04
N ASP A 38 -14.01 -27.75 -8.03
CA ASP A 38 -14.01 -28.33 -9.37
C ASP A 38 -13.42 -27.31 -10.35
N SER A 39 -12.48 -27.79 -11.13
CA SER A 39 -11.61 -27.05 -12.03
C SER A 39 -12.37 -26.51 -13.25
N SER A 40 -12.64 -25.20 -13.29
CA SER A 40 -12.65 -24.34 -14.50
C SER A 40 -13.34 -22.98 -14.30
N ASP A 41 -13.50 -22.49 -13.07
CA ASP A 41 -14.11 -21.17 -12.84
C ASP A 41 -13.02 -20.12 -12.55
N THR A 42 -12.69 -19.29 -13.54
CA THR A 42 -11.81 -18.09 -13.38
C THR A 42 -12.57 -16.95 -12.70
N GLY A 43 -13.52 -17.28 -11.83
CA GLY A 43 -14.61 -16.39 -11.42
C GLY A 43 -14.91 -16.35 -9.93
N SER A 44 -14.10 -16.90 -9.02
CA SER A 44 -14.34 -16.67 -7.58
C SER A 44 -13.18 -17.09 -6.67
N SER A 45 -11.97 -16.56 -6.89
CA SER A 45 -11.01 -16.45 -5.79
C SER A 45 -10.73 -14.99 -5.52
N THR A 46 -11.39 -14.44 -4.50
CA THR A 46 -11.13 -13.10 -3.97
C THR A 46 -9.83 -13.04 -3.17
N VAL A 47 -8.95 -14.04 -3.32
CA VAL A 47 -7.67 -14.16 -2.62
C VAL A 47 -6.57 -14.41 -3.65
N LEU A 48 -5.67 -13.45 -3.76
CA LEU A 48 -4.41 -13.57 -4.48
C LEU A 48 -3.45 -14.43 -3.68
N PRO A 49 -2.72 -15.35 -4.33
CA PRO A 49 -1.85 -16.29 -3.63
C PRO A 49 -0.63 -15.60 -3.00
N LYS A 50 0.00 -16.32 -2.06
CA LYS A 50 1.36 -16.02 -1.60
C LYS A 50 2.31 -16.10 -2.78
N LEU A 51 3.29 -15.19 -2.81
CA LEU A 51 4.31 -15.14 -3.86
C LEU A 51 5.68 -15.23 -3.22
N GLU A 52 6.63 -15.81 -3.94
CA GLU A 52 8.04 -15.73 -3.59
C GLU A 52 8.91 -15.60 -4.85
N GLY A 53 10.09 -15.00 -4.70
CA GLY A 53 11.00 -14.80 -5.82
C GLY A 53 12.08 -13.77 -5.56
N PRO A 54 13.03 -13.63 -6.48
CA PRO A 54 14.08 -12.62 -6.39
C PRO A 54 13.51 -11.22 -6.55
N GLY A 55 14.21 -10.23 -6.00
CA GLY A 55 13.72 -8.87 -6.05
C GLY A 55 14.57 -7.86 -5.30
N ILE A 56 13.96 -6.70 -5.05
CA ILE A 56 14.62 -5.60 -4.35
C ILE A 56 13.74 -5.01 -3.25
N VAL A 57 14.39 -4.43 -2.24
CA VAL A 57 13.75 -3.65 -1.17
C VAL A 57 14.31 -2.24 -1.22
N VAL A 58 13.41 -1.28 -1.42
CA VAL A 58 13.70 0.17 -1.37
C VAL A 58 13.21 0.70 -0.02
N THR A 59 14.09 1.36 0.72
CA THR A 59 13.77 1.99 2.01
C THR A 59 13.91 3.50 1.92
N LEU A 60 12.84 4.21 2.29
CA LEU A 60 12.77 5.66 2.38
C LEU A 60 12.64 6.04 3.86
N ASN A 61 13.37 7.06 4.30
CA ASN A 61 13.29 7.50 5.69
C ASN A 61 13.32 9.02 5.79
N ASP A 62 12.62 9.56 6.79
CA ASP A 62 12.72 10.97 7.13
C ASP A 62 14.15 11.30 7.54
N SER A 63 14.53 12.56 7.30
CA SER A 63 15.83 13.06 7.73
C SER A 63 15.86 13.23 9.24
N SER A 64 16.99 12.97 9.89
CA SER A 64 17.18 13.35 11.31
C SER A 64 17.57 14.82 11.48
N LEU A 65 17.94 15.51 10.39
CA LEU A 65 18.46 16.87 10.37
C LEU A 65 17.39 17.94 10.65
N TRP A 66 16.10 17.59 10.54
CA TRP A 66 15.01 18.52 10.86
C TRP A 66 15.16 19.11 12.26
N LYS A 67 15.71 18.35 13.22
CA LYS A 67 15.94 18.80 14.61
C LYS A 67 16.93 19.95 14.71
N GLY A 68 17.92 20.02 13.81
CA GLY A 68 18.88 21.12 13.75
C GLY A 68 18.30 22.35 13.05
N ALA A 69 17.47 22.12 12.04
CA ALA A 69 16.79 23.15 11.27
C ALA A 69 15.81 24.01 12.10
N VAL A 70 15.11 23.43 13.08
CA VAL A 70 14.17 24.21 13.93
C VAL A 70 14.91 25.08 14.97
N ASN A 71 16.18 24.80 15.24
CA ASN A 71 16.94 25.39 16.35
C ASN A 71 17.96 26.46 15.90
N GLY A 72 18.13 26.69 14.59
CA GLY A 72 19.18 27.56 14.06
C GLY A 72 18.65 28.52 12.99
N SER A 73 18.77 29.82 13.28
CA SER A 73 18.50 30.96 12.39
C SER A 73 17.01 31.24 12.15
N GLY A 74 16.58 32.48 12.39
CA GLY A 74 15.21 32.98 12.20
C GLY A 74 14.70 33.00 10.75
N THR A 75 15.18 32.09 9.91
CA THR A 75 14.60 31.70 8.63
C THR A 75 13.63 30.56 8.85
N SER A 76 12.39 30.68 8.37
CA SER A 76 11.39 29.62 8.43
C SER A 76 11.86 28.42 7.62
N VAL A 77 12.52 27.45 8.26
CA VAL A 77 12.89 26.22 7.57
C VAL A 77 11.61 25.48 7.21
N ASN A 78 11.48 25.11 5.94
CA ASN A 78 10.36 24.34 5.46
C ASN A 78 10.53 22.88 5.93
N ILE A 79 9.83 22.52 7.01
CA ILE A 79 9.88 21.16 7.58
C ILE A 79 9.53 20.07 6.56
N ASN A 80 8.74 20.42 5.54
CA ASN A 80 8.34 19.49 4.51
C ASN A 80 9.57 18.92 3.76
N ASP A 81 10.65 19.67 3.61
CA ASP A 81 11.84 19.19 2.87
C ASP A 81 12.59 18.05 3.59
N TYR A 82 12.24 17.75 4.86
CA TYR A 82 12.88 16.73 5.69
C TYR A 82 12.02 15.48 5.91
N VAL A 83 10.81 15.44 5.36
CA VAL A 83 9.87 14.32 5.52
C VAL A 83 9.59 13.65 4.19
N ILE A 84 9.32 12.34 4.23
CA ILE A 84 8.87 11.58 3.07
C ILE A 84 7.42 11.94 2.77
N HIS A 85 7.13 12.18 1.51
CA HIS A 85 5.79 12.45 1.02
C HIS A 85 5.21 11.28 0.22
N GLN A 86 3.89 11.30 0.04
CA GLN A 86 3.16 10.33 -0.78
C GLN A 86 3.77 10.18 -2.19
N GLN A 87 4.09 11.30 -2.83
CA GLN A 87 4.68 11.33 -4.18
C GLN A 87 6.02 10.59 -4.26
N ASP A 88 6.80 10.55 -3.18
CA ASP A 88 8.10 9.86 -3.15
C ASP A 88 7.89 8.35 -3.17
N ILE A 89 6.92 7.86 -2.40
CA ILE A 89 6.53 6.44 -2.38
C ILE A 89 5.93 6.04 -3.73
N GLU A 90 5.02 6.85 -4.27
CA GLU A 90 4.43 6.61 -5.59
C GLU A 90 5.47 6.59 -6.70
N SER A 91 6.47 7.47 -6.63
CA SER A 91 7.58 7.51 -7.60
C SER A 91 8.39 6.21 -7.59
N VAL A 92 8.62 5.64 -6.41
CA VAL A 92 9.29 4.34 -6.26
C VAL A 92 8.44 3.22 -6.85
N VAL A 93 7.17 3.15 -6.48
CA VAL A 93 6.23 2.15 -7.01
C VAL A 93 6.18 2.21 -8.54
N ASN A 94 6.04 3.41 -9.11
CA ASN A 94 5.97 3.58 -10.56
C ASN A 94 7.27 3.19 -11.26
N ALA A 95 8.42 3.55 -10.71
CA ALA A 95 9.72 3.16 -11.27
C ALA A 95 9.92 1.64 -11.22
N LEU A 96 9.49 0.97 -10.15
CA LEU A 96 9.56 -0.48 -10.03
C LEU A 96 8.66 -1.19 -11.04
N TRP A 97 7.44 -0.68 -11.27
CA TRP A 97 6.58 -1.18 -12.36
C TRP A 97 7.19 -0.96 -13.74
N GLN A 98 7.79 0.20 -13.99
CA GLN A 98 8.50 0.46 -15.24
C GLN A 98 9.70 -0.48 -15.45
N GLY A 99 10.37 -0.87 -14.35
CA GLY A 99 11.45 -1.85 -14.34
C GLY A 99 11.00 -3.31 -14.37
N GLY A 100 9.71 -3.58 -14.59
CA GLY A 100 9.20 -4.93 -14.77
C GLY A 100 8.90 -5.70 -13.50
N ALA A 101 8.73 -5.03 -12.34
CA ALA A 101 8.23 -5.70 -11.14
C ALA A 101 6.93 -6.47 -11.45
N GLU A 102 6.79 -7.66 -10.90
CA GLU A 102 5.61 -8.53 -11.08
C GLU A 102 4.66 -8.44 -9.88
N ALA A 103 5.23 -8.18 -8.71
CA ALA A 103 4.47 -7.97 -7.48
C ALA A 103 5.22 -6.99 -6.56
N MET A 104 4.47 -6.29 -5.71
CA MET A 104 5.04 -5.39 -4.71
C MET A 104 4.33 -5.43 -3.37
N THR A 105 5.06 -5.04 -2.33
CA THR A 105 4.50 -4.67 -1.02
C THR A 105 4.98 -3.29 -0.58
N ILE A 106 4.15 -2.58 0.17
CA ILE A 106 4.54 -1.39 0.95
C ILE A 106 4.22 -1.70 2.41
N GLN A 107 5.23 -1.67 3.29
CA GLN A 107 5.10 -2.06 4.70
C GLN A 107 4.36 -3.40 4.88
N ASP A 108 4.78 -4.39 4.09
CA ASP A 108 4.24 -5.76 4.03
C ASP A 108 2.82 -5.90 3.47
N GLN A 109 2.16 -4.81 3.09
CA GLN A 109 0.86 -4.84 2.42
C GLN A 109 1.03 -4.98 0.91
N ARG A 110 0.36 -5.97 0.29
CA ARG A 110 0.39 -6.17 -1.16
C ARG A 110 -0.17 -4.96 -1.90
N VAL A 111 0.61 -4.46 -2.86
CA VAL A 111 0.18 -3.41 -3.79
C VAL A 111 -0.66 -4.06 -4.90
N LEU A 112 -1.89 -3.59 -5.01
CA LEU A 112 -2.88 -3.99 -6.01
C LEU A 112 -3.23 -2.81 -6.91
N PHE A 113 -3.91 -3.08 -8.03
CA PHE A 113 -4.35 -2.04 -8.97
C PHE A 113 -5.23 -0.95 -8.35
N ASN A 114 -5.90 -1.25 -7.23
CA ASN A 114 -6.74 -0.33 -6.47
C ASN A 114 -6.12 0.09 -5.13
N SER A 115 -4.84 -0.21 -4.89
CA SER A 115 -4.13 0.25 -3.70
C SER A 115 -3.89 1.75 -3.80
N ALA A 116 -4.22 2.47 -2.73
CA ALA A 116 -3.96 3.89 -2.59
C ALA A 116 -3.00 4.11 -1.43
N VAL A 117 -2.00 4.95 -1.67
CA VAL A 117 -1.12 5.51 -0.65
C VAL A 117 -1.74 6.85 -0.27
N ILE A 118 -2.14 7.04 0.99
CA ILE A 118 -2.76 8.29 1.43
C ILE A 118 -1.88 8.89 2.52
N CYS A 119 -1.39 10.11 2.33
CA CYS A 119 -0.69 10.82 3.40
C CYS A 119 -1.69 11.57 4.30
N ILE A 120 -1.60 11.36 5.61
CA ILE A 120 -2.30 12.16 6.61
C ILE A 120 -1.28 12.68 7.62
N GLY A 121 -0.96 13.97 7.55
CA GLY A 121 0.10 14.55 8.38
C GLY A 121 1.47 13.99 8.02
N ASN A 122 2.17 13.39 8.98
CA ASN A 122 3.51 12.81 8.81
C ASN A 122 3.51 11.28 8.65
N VAL A 123 2.34 10.70 8.34
CA VAL A 123 2.17 9.25 8.24
C VAL A 123 1.45 8.88 6.95
N VAL A 124 1.68 7.65 6.53
CA VAL A 124 1.06 7.07 5.35
C VAL A 124 0.03 6.06 5.80
N ILE A 125 -1.16 6.13 5.23
CA ILE A 125 -2.22 5.15 5.41
C ILE A 125 -2.22 4.21 4.21
N LEU A 126 -2.13 2.92 4.50
CA LEU A 126 -2.24 1.83 3.53
C LEU A 126 -3.31 0.87 4.01
N GLN A 127 -4.36 0.68 3.22
CA GLN A 127 -5.46 -0.25 3.53
C GLN A 127 -6.01 -0.07 4.97
N GLY A 128 -6.15 1.18 5.41
CA GLY A 128 -6.66 1.53 6.74
C GLY A 128 -5.63 1.47 7.88
N HIS A 129 -4.39 1.07 7.62
CA HIS A 129 -3.32 1.01 8.61
C HIS A 129 -2.36 2.19 8.46
N GLN A 130 -1.98 2.79 9.59
CA GLN A 130 -1.06 3.92 9.64
C GLN A 130 0.39 3.44 9.78
N TYR A 131 1.27 3.99 8.96
CA TYR A 131 2.69 3.69 8.95
C TYR A 131 3.53 4.96 9.05
N SER A 132 4.55 4.90 9.89
CA SER A 132 5.61 5.90 9.99
C SER A 132 6.87 5.44 9.24
N PRO A 133 7.77 6.36 8.86
CA PRO A 133 9.07 6.00 8.34
C PRO A 133 9.87 5.15 9.34
N PRO A 134 10.79 4.28 8.87
CA PRO A 134 11.15 4.08 7.48
C PRO A 134 10.09 3.30 6.70
N TYR A 135 9.82 3.74 5.47
CA TYR A 135 8.92 3.09 4.52
C TYR A 135 9.68 2.09 3.67
N LYS A 136 9.25 0.82 3.70
CA LYS A 136 9.84 -0.25 2.88
C LYS A 136 8.90 -0.62 1.74
N ILE A 137 9.41 -0.50 0.52
CA ILE A 137 8.76 -0.98 -0.70
C ILE A 137 9.57 -2.19 -1.17
N SER A 138 8.94 -3.36 -1.23
CA SER A 138 9.58 -4.58 -1.74
C SER A 138 8.97 -4.95 -3.07
N ALA A 139 9.78 -5.38 -4.03
CA ALA A 139 9.32 -5.80 -5.35
C ALA A 139 9.95 -7.14 -5.74
N ILE A 140 9.13 -8.06 -6.26
CA ILE A 140 9.57 -9.30 -6.92
C ILE A 140 9.61 -9.03 -8.42
N GLY A 141 10.69 -9.43 -9.10
CA GLY A 141 10.86 -9.22 -10.54
C GLY A 141 12.32 -9.22 -11.01
N PRO A 142 12.60 -8.77 -12.25
CA PRO A 142 13.95 -8.68 -12.80
C PRO A 142 14.77 -7.61 -12.05
N VAL A 143 15.67 -8.09 -11.18
CA VAL A 143 16.40 -7.24 -10.21
C VAL A 143 17.21 -6.13 -10.87
N ASP A 144 17.90 -6.43 -11.96
CA ASP A 144 18.77 -5.46 -12.62
C ASP A 144 17.96 -4.40 -13.36
N ASP A 145 16.91 -4.81 -14.10
CA ASP A 145 15.98 -3.89 -14.77
C ASP A 145 15.26 -2.95 -13.78
N MET A 146 14.85 -3.46 -12.62
CA MET A 146 14.25 -2.65 -11.56
C MET A 146 15.24 -1.64 -10.97
N VAL A 147 16.51 -2.01 -10.78
CA VAL A 147 17.55 -1.08 -10.31
C VAL A 147 17.82 -0.01 -11.36
N ASP A 148 17.89 -0.38 -12.64
CA ASP A 148 18.10 0.56 -13.73
C ASP A 148 16.93 1.53 -13.87
N ALA A 149 15.69 1.04 -13.75
CA ALA A 149 14.50 1.90 -13.75
C ALA A 149 14.49 2.90 -12.60
N LEU A 150 14.88 2.48 -11.38
CA LEU A 150 15.05 3.40 -10.25
C LEU A 150 16.12 4.47 -10.50
N ASN A 151 17.22 4.11 -11.16
CA ASN A 151 18.31 5.04 -11.45
C ASN A 151 17.97 6.02 -12.59
N ASN A 152 17.17 5.58 -13.56
CA ASN A 152 16.78 6.37 -14.72
C ASN A 152 15.52 7.21 -14.51
N SER A 153 14.76 6.96 -13.43
CA SER A 153 13.55 7.72 -13.12
C SER A 153 13.85 9.20 -12.77
N PRO A 154 13.30 10.18 -13.51
CA PRO A 154 13.48 11.60 -13.20
C PRO A 154 12.97 11.97 -11.81
N ALA A 155 11.87 11.39 -11.37
CA ALA A 155 11.30 11.66 -10.05
C ALA A 155 12.20 11.14 -8.91
N ILE A 156 12.78 9.94 -9.08
CA ILE A 156 13.75 9.40 -8.11
C ILE A 156 15.05 10.21 -8.11
N ARG A 157 15.48 10.73 -9.25
CA ARG A 157 16.62 11.64 -9.31
C ARG A 157 16.38 12.89 -8.46
N THR A 158 15.22 13.53 -8.61
CA THR A 158 14.83 14.68 -7.77
C THR A 158 14.76 14.30 -6.29
N TYR A 159 14.17 13.16 -5.95
CA TYR A 159 14.17 12.67 -4.57
C TYR A 159 15.60 12.50 -4.00
N LYS A 160 16.53 11.97 -4.80
CA LYS A 160 17.94 11.82 -4.40
C LYS A 160 18.67 13.16 -4.20
N GLU A 161 18.23 14.24 -4.84
CA GLU A 161 18.72 15.60 -4.54
C GLU A 161 18.32 16.03 -3.12
N TYR A 162 17.11 15.67 -2.67
CA TYR A 162 16.65 15.91 -1.30
C TYR A 162 17.37 15.01 -0.28
N VAL A 163 17.69 13.75 -0.64
CA VAL A 163 18.58 12.89 0.14
C VAL A 163 19.92 13.58 0.40
N SER A 164 20.52 14.16 -0.64
CA SER A 164 21.80 14.88 -0.52
C SER A 164 21.69 16.19 0.24
N SER A 165 20.62 16.96 0.03
CA SER A 165 20.51 18.35 0.52
C SER A 165 19.93 18.43 1.93
N PHE A 166 19.00 17.53 2.25
CA PHE A 166 18.24 17.54 3.50
C PHE A 166 18.48 16.31 4.35
N GLY A 167 19.23 15.31 3.86
CA GLY A 167 19.57 14.11 4.63
C GLY A 167 18.44 13.09 4.74
N LEU A 168 17.50 13.07 3.79
CA LEU A 168 16.52 11.98 3.68
C LEU A 168 17.24 10.64 3.52
N GLY A 169 16.66 9.57 4.05
CA GLY A 169 17.23 8.23 3.93
C GLY A 169 16.81 7.55 2.63
N TRP A 170 17.78 7.02 1.88
CA TRP A 170 17.56 6.18 0.70
C TRP A 170 18.43 4.93 0.77
N LYS A 171 17.82 3.77 0.62
CA LYS A 171 18.53 2.49 0.56
C LYS A 171 17.86 1.55 -0.43
N VAL A 172 18.64 0.88 -1.28
CA VAL A 172 18.17 -0.19 -2.16
C VAL A 172 18.95 -1.44 -1.84
N GLU A 173 18.26 -2.55 -1.59
CA GLU A 173 18.84 -3.84 -1.28
C GLU A 173 18.34 -4.90 -2.25
N LYS A 174 19.24 -5.63 -2.90
CA LYS A 174 18.90 -6.83 -3.66
C LYS A 174 18.61 -7.99 -2.70
N LYS A 175 17.62 -8.81 -3.01
CA LYS A 175 17.23 -9.98 -2.23
C LYS A 175 17.03 -11.16 -3.17
N GLU A 176 17.63 -12.30 -2.82
CA GLU A 176 17.53 -13.53 -3.61
C GLU A 176 16.14 -14.17 -3.51
N ASN A 177 15.48 -14.00 -2.35
CA ASN A 177 14.14 -14.51 -2.14
C ASN A 177 13.34 -13.58 -1.20
N LEU A 178 12.35 -12.91 -1.76
CA LEU A 178 11.29 -12.20 -1.05
C LEU A 178 10.06 -13.07 -0.96
N LYS A 179 9.28 -12.93 0.11
CA LYS A 179 8.01 -13.65 0.30
C LYS A 179 6.92 -12.66 0.57
N PHE A 180 5.87 -12.70 -0.23
CA PHE A 180 4.70 -11.85 -0.04
C PHE A 180 3.49 -12.66 0.43
N PRO A 181 2.70 -12.11 1.36
CA PRO A 181 1.50 -12.78 1.84
C PRO A 181 0.46 -12.89 0.72
N GLU A 182 -0.53 -13.75 0.96
CA GLU A 182 -1.79 -13.71 0.24
C GLU A 182 -2.48 -12.35 0.47
N ALA A 183 -3.30 -11.92 -0.48
CA ALA A 183 -4.01 -10.65 -0.37
C ALA A 183 -5.41 -10.78 -0.92
N SER A 184 -6.39 -10.12 -0.29
CA SER A 184 -7.74 -10.14 -0.83
C SER A 184 -7.84 -9.23 -2.05
N ALA A 185 -8.23 -9.80 -3.20
CA ALA A 185 -8.68 -9.04 -4.36
C ALA A 185 -10.10 -8.54 -4.08
N LEU A 186 -10.23 -7.45 -3.33
CA LEU A 186 -11.51 -6.78 -3.13
C LEU A 186 -11.92 -6.08 -4.45
N LEU A 187 -12.64 -6.81 -5.30
CA LEU A 187 -13.31 -6.24 -6.46
C LEU A 187 -14.57 -5.52 -5.98
N GLN A 188 -14.68 -4.22 -6.28
CA GLN A 188 -15.96 -3.53 -6.08
C GLN A 188 -16.97 -4.08 -7.09
N PRO A 189 -18.20 -4.43 -6.66
CA PRO A 189 -19.20 -4.93 -7.59
C PRO A 189 -19.53 -3.87 -8.64
N LEU A 190 -19.55 -4.28 -9.91
CA LEU A 190 -19.94 -3.42 -11.02
C LEU A 190 -21.43 -3.07 -10.85
N ARG A 191 -21.72 -1.78 -10.65
CA ARG A 191 -23.11 -1.29 -10.51
C ARG A 191 -23.75 -0.85 -11.83
N TYR A 192 -22.92 -0.45 -12.80
CA TYR A 192 -23.38 0.15 -14.05
C TYR A 192 -22.82 -0.57 -15.29
N ALA A 193 -21.59 -1.08 -15.20
CA ALA A 193 -20.99 -1.87 -16.28
C ALA A 193 -21.62 -3.26 -16.34
N SER A 194 -21.82 -3.77 -17.55
CA SER A 194 -22.31 -5.13 -17.81
C SER A 194 -21.50 -5.76 -18.93
N VAL A 195 -21.49 -7.10 -18.97
CA VAL A 195 -20.81 -7.86 -20.02
C VAL A 195 -21.49 -7.58 -21.37
N LEU A 196 -20.69 -7.26 -22.40
CA LEU A 196 -21.18 -7.13 -23.77
C LEU A 196 -21.82 -8.46 -24.19
N LYS A 197 -23.07 -8.42 -24.65
CA LYS A 197 -23.71 -9.60 -25.24
C LYS A 197 -23.11 -9.79 -26.63
N GLU A 198 -22.40 -10.89 -26.85
CA GLU A 198 -22.03 -11.28 -28.21
C GLU A 198 -23.29 -11.64 -29.00
N LEU A 199 -23.48 -11.00 -30.15
CA LEU A 199 -24.48 -11.41 -31.13
C LEU A 199 -23.89 -12.62 -31.85
N ASN A 200 -24.39 -13.82 -31.53
CA ASN A 200 -24.07 -15.04 -32.25
C ASN A 200 -24.28 -14.79 -33.75
N LYS A 201 -23.21 -14.96 -34.54
CA LYS A 201 -23.20 -14.79 -35.99
C LYS A 201 -23.47 -16.12 -36.68
#